data_AF-G8XPB6-F1
#
_entry.id   AF-G8XPB6-F1
#
_cell.length_a   1.000
_cell.length_b   1.000
_cell.length_c   1.000
_cell.angle_alpha   90.00
_cell.angle_beta   90.00
_cell.angle_gamma   90.00
#
_symmetry.space_group_name_H-M   'P 1'
#
loop_
_entity.id
_entity.type
_entity.pdbx_description
1 polymer ?
#
loop_
_entity_poly.entity_id
_entity_poly.type
_entity_poly.pdbx_seq_one_letter_code
_entity_poly.pdbx_strand_id
1 'polypeptide(L)'
;MEFFKIQTLLGNFSFSILFIIMLFFFIESNFNWISKFHSLAFFGIILANISLTLLLLFRWVEQNHFPLSNLYESLIFLSWSFTTIHIVLEKVTNSKIIGVVISPISLFTNAFGNFSLPSEMQKASSLVPALQSNWLMMHVTIMMLSYAA
;
A
#
# COMPACT_ATOMS: atom_id res chain seq x y z
N MET A 1 15.95 -17.37 -2.45
CA MET A 1 15.50 -17.76 -1.10
C MET A 1 15.47 -16.56 -0.15
N GLU A 2 16.57 -15.79 -0.05
CA GLU A 2 16.67 -14.57 0.77
C GLU A 2 15.67 -13.47 0.36
N PHE A 3 15.62 -13.13 -0.93
CA PHE A 3 14.75 -12.09 -1.48
C PHE A 3 13.24 -12.31 -1.22
N PHE A 4 12.75 -13.53 -1.42
CA PHE A 4 11.36 -13.89 -1.12
C PHE A 4 11.04 -13.73 0.37
N LYS A 5 11.95 -14.13 1.26
CA LYS A 5 11.77 -13.93 2.72
C LYS A 5 11.70 -12.44 3.07
N ILE A 6 12.56 -11.61 2.49
CA ILE A 6 12.55 -10.16 2.67
C ILE A 6 11.20 -9.58 2.22
N GLN A 7 10.72 -9.94 1.03
CA GLN A 7 9.41 -9.47 0.54
C GLN A 7 8.26 -9.85 1.47
N THR A 8 8.21 -11.11 1.92
CA THR A 8 7.16 -11.56 2.86
C THR A 8 7.25 -10.85 4.21
N LEU A 9 8.47 -10.55 4.68
CA LEU A 9 8.69 -9.80 5.92
C LEU A 9 8.21 -8.36 5.78
N LEU A 10 8.56 -7.66 4.69
CA LEU A 10 8.06 -6.30 4.42
C LEU A 10 6.54 -6.28 4.26
N GLY A 11 5.96 -7.27 3.58
CA GLY A 11 4.50 -7.40 3.43
C GLY A 11 3.81 -7.52 4.78
N ASN A 12 4.24 -8.45 5.63
CA ASN A 12 3.69 -8.64 6.97
C ASN A 12 3.91 -7.41 7.87
N PHE A 13 5.06 -6.76 7.76
CA PHE A 13 5.37 -5.53 8.49
C PHE A 13 4.42 -4.40 8.09
N SER A 14 4.21 -4.19 6.79
CA SER A 14 3.28 -3.18 6.27
C SER A 14 1.85 -3.44 6.74
N PHE A 15 1.40 -4.69 6.72
CA PHE A 15 0.08 -5.09 7.21
C PHE A 15 -0.08 -4.81 8.71
N SER A 16 0.91 -5.20 9.52
CA SER A 16 0.89 -4.98 10.97
C SER A 16 0.82 -3.49 11.33
N ILE A 17 1.61 -2.67 10.64
CA ILE A 17 1.60 -1.21 10.84
C ILE A 17 0.23 -0.63 10.47
N LEU A 18 -0.29 -0.95 9.27
CA LEU A 18 -1.60 -0.45 8.83
C LEU A 18 -2.73 -0.86 9.79
N PHE A 19 -2.65 -2.06 10.37
CA PHE A 19 -3.63 -2.54 11.35
C PHE A 19 -3.60 -1.72 12.64
N ILE A 20 -2.40 -1.47 13.18
CA ILE A 20 -2.22 -0.65 14.38
C ILE A 20 -2.72 0.78 14.14
N ILE A 21 -2.42 1.35 12.97
CA ILE A 21 -2.86 2.71 12.59
C ILE A 21 -4.37 2.80 12.49
N MET A 22 -5.02 1.83 11.84
CA MET A 22 -6.48 1.79 11.73
C MET A 22 -7.12 1.81 13.12
N LEU A 23 -6.60 1.02 14.07
CA LEU A 23 -7.09 1.04 15.45
C LEU A 23 -6.90 2.43 16.09
N PHE A 24 -5.75 3.07 15.90
CA PHE A 24 -5.50 4.40 16.44
C PHE A 24 -6.47 5.46 15.89
N PHE A 25 -6.73 5.49 14.58
CA PHE A 25 -7.71 6.44 14.02
C PHE A 25 -9.14 6.18 14.50
N PHE A 26 -9.52 4.91 14.66
CA PHE A 26 -10.83 4.57 15.22
C PHE A 26 -10.96 5.01 16.68
N ILE A 27 -9.92 4.81 17.49
CA ILE A 27 -9.90 5.25 18.89
C ILE A 27 -9.94 6.79 18.95
N GLU A 28 -9.14 7.48 18.15
CA GLU A 28 -9.12 8.95 18.11
C GLU A 28 -10.47 9.54 17.70
N SER A 29 -11.16 8.92 16.74
CA SER A 29 -12.48 9.37 16.29
C SER A 29 -13.57 9.22 17.36
N ASN A 30 -13.49 8.19 18.21
CA ASN A 30 -14.47 7.96 19.28
C ASN A 30 -14.14 8.77 20.54
N PHE A 31 -12.85 9.00 20.81
CA PHE A 31 -12.37 9.69 22.00
C PHE A 31 -11.62 10.97 21.62
N ASN A 32 -12.33 12.09 21.59
CA ASN A 32 -11.78 13.41 21.27
C ASN A 32 -10.69 13.94 22.22
N TRP A 33 -10.36 13.21 23.29
CA TRP A 33 -9.44 13.65 24.35
C TRP A 33 -7.96 13.39 24.07
N ILE A 34 -7.60 12.62 23.03
CA ILE A 34 -6.20 12.23 22.83
C ILE A 34 -5.58 12.82 21.56
N SER A 35 -5.16 14.08 21.64
CA SER A 35 -4.45 14.77 20.54
C SER A 35 -3.08 14.17 20.20
N LYS A 36 -2.42 13.49 21.16
CA LYS A 36 -1.09 12.88 20.96
C LYS A 36 -1.11 11.64 20.06
N PHE A 37 -2.24 10.93 19.95
CA PHE A 37 -2.32 9.74 19.10
C PHE A 37 -2.32 10.09 17.61
N HIS A 38 -2.82 11.27 17.25
CA HIS A 38 -2.85 11.74 15.87
C HIS A 38 -1.45 11.78 15.24
N SER A 39 -0.49 12.43 15.90
CA SER A 39 0.89 12.50 15.40
C SER A 39 1.53 11.12 15.28
N LEU A 40 1.24 10.22 16.22
CA LEU A 40 1.79 8.86 16.20
C LEU A 40 1.20 8.05 15.03
N ALA A 41 -0.10 8.16 14.78
CA ALA A 41 -0.78 7.53 13.67
C ALA A 41 -0.24 8.05 12.32
N PHE A 42 -0.03 9.36 12.20
CA PHE A 42 0.58 9.98 11.02
C PHE A 42 2.00 9.45 10.75
N PHE A 43 2.85 9.39 11.78
CA PHE A 43 4.18 8.78 11.65
C PHE A 43 4.09 7.30 11.25
N GLY A 44 3.11 6.58 11.77
CA GLY A 44 2.82 5.21 11.36
C GLY A 44 2.53 5.11 9.86
N ILE A 45 1.69 5.98 9.30
CA ILE A 45 1.33 5.95 7.88
C ILE A 45 2.55 6.20 7.01
N ILE A 46 3.40 7.16 7.40
CA ILE A 46 4.67 7.42 6.72
C ILE A 46 5.54 6.16 6.72
N LEU A 47 5.64 5.47 7.87
CA LEU A 47 6.41 4.24 7.99
C LEU A 47 5.83 3.11 7.11
N ALA A 48 4.50 2.95 7.09
CA ALA A 48 3.83 1.99 6.22
C ALA A 48 4.10 2.30 4.74
N ASN A 49 4.00 3.56 4.35
CA ASN A 49 4.26 4.01 3.00
C ASN A 49 5.71 3.71 2.57
N ILE A 50 6.69 3.96 3.45
CA ILE A 50 8.09 3.61 3.21
C ILE A 50 8.25 2.09 3.04
N SER A 51 7.61 1.28 3.89
CA SER A 51 7.67 -0.18 3.75
C SER A 51 7.10 -0.68 2.41
N LEU A 52 6.01 -0.07 1.93
CA LEU A 52 5.40 -0.38 0.64
C LEU A 52 6.29 0.05 -0.53
N THR A 53 6.93 1.23 -0.45
CA THR A 53 7.90 1.66 -1.47
C THR A 53 9.08 0.71 -1.57
N LEU A 54 9.63 0.25 -0.44
CA LEU A 54 10.73 -0.70 -0.43
C LEU A 54 10.32 -2.04 -1.04
N LEU A 55 9.11 -2.54 -0.77
CA LEU A 55 8.59 -3.76 -1.36
C LEU A 55 8.49 -3.63 -2.89
N LEU A 56 7.94 -2.53 -3.40
CA LEU A 56 7.84 -2.26 -4.84
C LEU A 56 9.23 -2.10 -5.50
N LEU A 57 10.17 -1.42 -4.82
CA LEU A 57 11.54 -1.24 -5.31
C LEU A 57 12.29 -2.58 -5.41
N PHE A 58 12.20 -3.44 -4.39
CA PHE A 58 12.80 -4.77 -4.44
C PHE A 58 12.26 -5.59 -5.62
N ARG A 59 10.94 -5.53 -5.86
CA ARG A 59 10.33 -6.21 -7.01
C ARG A 59 10.78 -5.65 -8.36
N TRP A 60 10.94 -4.33 -8.45
CA TRP A 60 11.46 -3.70 -9.66
C TRP A 60 12.88 -4.18 -9.98
N VAL A 61 13.78 -4.22 -8.98
CA VAL A 61 15.16 -4.69 -9.17
C VAL A 61 15.21 -6.17 -9.57
N GLU A 62 14.32 -7.01 -9.02
CA GLU A 62 14.28 -8.44 -9.36
C GLU A 62 13.78 -8.72 -10.77
N GLN A 63 12.76 -7.98 -11.22
CA GLN A 63 12.07 -8.28 -12.47
C GLN A 63 12.48 -7.40 -13.66
N ASN A 64 13.32 -6.38 -13.44
CA ASN A 64 13.77 -5.41 -14.45
C ASN A 64 12.62 -4.71 -15.22
N HIS A 65 11.39 -4.76 -14.71
CA HIS A 65 10.22 -4.10 -15.26
C HIS A 65 9.44 -3.37 -14.16
N PHE A 66 8.56 -2.45 -14.56
CA PHE A 66 7.74 -1.71 -13.63
C PHE A 66 6.77 -2.65 -12.88
N PRO A 67 6.64 -2.54 -11.54
CA PRO A 67 5.86 -3.46 -10.71
C PRO A 67 4.35 -3.17 -10.78
N LEU A 68 3.75 -3.39 -11.95
CA LEU A 68 2.30 -3.35 -12.19
C LEU A 68 1.80 -4.54 -13.01
N SER A 69 2.67 -5.51 -13.24
CA SER A 69 2.44 -6.58 -14.20
C SER A 69 1.44 -7.63 -13.72
N ASN A 70 1.42 -7.83 -12.41
CA ASN A 70 0.66 -8.88 -11.74
C ASN A 70 -0.40 -8.24 -10.84
N LEU A 71 -1.51 -8.97 -10.63
CA LEU A 71 -2.61 -8.55 -9.76
C LEU A 71 -2.09 -8.21 -8.35
N TYR A 72 -1.19 -9.04 -7.80
CA TYR A 72 -0.55 -8.75 -6.51
C TYR A 72 0.16 -7.40 -6.52
N GLU A 73 0.97 -7.11 -7.54
CA GLU A 73 1.73 -5.86 -7.64
C GLU A 73 0.81 -4.65 -7.77
N SER A 74 -0.26 -4.77 -8.55
CA SER A 74 -1.26 -3.72 -8.69
C SER A 74 -1.99 -3.41 -7.38
N LEU A 75 -2.29 -4.42 -6.55
CA LEU A 75 -2.94 -4.21 -5.26
C LEU A 75 -2.01 -3.53 -4.24
N ILE A 76 -0.73 -3.93 -4.22
CA ILE A 76 0.27 -3.30 -3.37
C ILE A 76 0.52 -1.85 -3.82
N PHE A 77 0.57 -1.60 -5.14
CA PHE A 77 0.66 -0.26 -5.70
C PHE A 77 -0.57 0.59 -5.37
N LEU A 78 -1.77 0.00 -5.36
CA LEU A 78 -3.00 0.68 -4.95
C LEU A 78 -2.98 1.05 -3.46
N SER A 79 -2.57 0.13 -2.58
CA SER A 79 -2.40 0.41 -1.16
C SER A 79 -1.38 1.52 -0.91
N TRP A 80 -0.27 1.50 -1.65
CA TRP A 80 0.72 2.58 -1.66
C TRP A 80 0.11 3.92 -2.13
N SER A 81 -0.70 3.91 -3.18
CA SER A 81 -1.39 5.11 -3.68
C SER A 81 -2.36 5.68 -2.64
N PHE A 82 -3.13 4.84 -1.95
CA PHE A 82 -3.99 5.30 -0.86
C PHE A 82 -3.21 5.93 0.30
N THR A 83 -2.11 5.29 0.73
CA THR A 83 -1.28 5.82 1.83
C THR A 83 -0.55 7.11 1.47
N THR A 84 -0.11 7.27 0.22
CA THR A 84 0.48 8.54 -0.27
C THR A 84 -0.54 9.66 -0.34
N ILE A 85 -1.73 9.40 -0.92
CA ILE A 85 -2.83 10.36 -0.98
C ILE A 85 -3.25 10.78 0.44
N HIS A 86 -3.29 9.84 1.38
CA HIS A 86 -3.56 10.15 2.77
C HIS A 86 -2.56 11.16 3.35
N ILE A 87 -1.25 10.92 3.20
CA ILE A 87 -0.21 11.83 3.69
C ILE A 87 -0.35 13.23 3.08
N VAL A 88 -0.68 13.32 1.79
CA VAL A 88 -0.89 14.61 1.10
C VAL A 88 -2.13 15.31 1.62
N LEU A 89 -3.26 14.61 1.69
CA LEU A 89 -4.53 15.17 2.16
C LEU A 89 -4.43 15.65 3.61
N GLU A 90 -3.84 14.85 4.49
CA GLU A 90 -3.70 15.20 5.91
C GLU A 90 -2.86 16.47 6.09
N LYS A 91 -1.80 16.67 5.28
CA LYS A 91 -1.02 17.91 5.27
C LYS A 91 -1.80 19.14 4.78
N VAL A 92 -2.75 18.95 3.88
CA VAL A 92 -3.52 20.07 3.29
C VAL A 92 -4.73 20.43 4.16
N THR A 93 -5.48 19.44 4.62
CA THR A 93 -6.77 19.65 5.29
C THR A 93 -6.71 19.51 6.80
N ASN A 94 -5.64 18.93 7.37
CA ASN A 94 -5.49 18.61 8.80
C ASN A 94 -6.74 17.92 9.41
N SER A 95 -7.51 17.20 8.59
CA SER A 95 -8.79 16.63 9.00
C SER A 95 -8.66 15.16 9.36
N LYS A 96 -8.97 14.83 10.61
CA LYS A 96 -8.85 13.48 11.20
C LYS A 96 -9.73 12.42 10.55
N ILE A 97 -10.85 12.83 9.96
CA ILE A 97 -11.85 11.94 9.35
C ILE A 97 -11.24 11.17 8.16
N ILE A 98 -10.29 11.78 7.46
CA ILE A 98 -9.63 11.17 6.30
C ILE A 98 -8.92 9.88 6.72
N GLY A 99 -8.25 9.87 7.87
CA GLY A 99 -7.55 8.68 8.34
C GLY A 99 -8.47 7.55 8.77
N VAL A 100 -9.67 7.87 9.28
CA VAL A 100 -10.67 6.85 9.63
C VAL A 100 -11.16 6.10 8.40
N VAL A 101 -11.26 6.77 7.24
CA VAL A 101 -11.75 6.17 5.99
C VAL A 101 -10.63 5.49 5.20
N ILE A 102 -9.48 6.15 5.04
CA ILE A 102 -8.40 5.64 4.18
C ILE A 102 -7.63 4.49 4.85
N SER A 103 -7.48 4.50 6.18
CA SER A 103 -6.75 3.42 6.88
C SER A 103 -7.35 2.02 6.69
N PRO A 104 -8.68 1.77 6.85
CA PRO A 104 -9.23 0.45 6.56
C PRO A 104 -9.15 0.08 5.07
N ILE A 105 -9.34 1.02 4.15
CA ILE A 105 -9.24 0.75 2.70
C ILE A 105 -7.84 0.31 2.31
N SER A 106 -6.81 1.03 2.77
CA SER A 106 -5.41 0.68 2.53
C SER A 106 -5.02 -0.64 3.18
N LEU A 107 -5.59 -0.97 4.35
CA LEU A 107 -5.39 -2.24 5.03
C LEU A 107 -6.03 -3.39 4.26
N PHE A 108 -7.30 -3.27 3.87
CA PHE A 108 -8.01 -4.36 3.19
C PHE A 108 -7.39 -4.69 1.84
N THR A 109 -6.96 -3.67 1.08
CA THR A 109 -6.25 -3.89 -0.18
C THR A 109 -4.91 -4.59 0.02
N ASN A 110 -4.13 -4.19 1.02
CA ASN A 110 -2.87 -4.84 1.38
C ASN A 110 -3.09 -6.28 1.90
N ALA A 111 -4.07 -6.48 2.78
CA ALA A 111 -4.42 -7.78 3.34
C ALA A 111 -4.91 -8.76 2.27
N PHE A 112 -5.72 -8.27 1.33
CA PHE A 112 -6.18 -9.07 0.19
C PHE A 112 -4.98 -9.50 -0.68
N GLY A 113 -4.04 -8.59 -0.92
CA GLY A 113 -2.76 -8.87 -1.58
C GLY A 113 -1.97 -9.99 -0.91
N ASN A 114 -1.74 -9.88 0.39
CA ASN A 114 -0.84 -10.77 1.12
C ASN A 114 -1.46 -12.11 1.56
N PHE A 115 -2.75 -12.14 1.88
CA PHE A 115 -3.39 -13.34 2.46
C PHE A 115 -4.38 -14.06 1.54
N SER A 116 -5.08 -13.33 0.67
CA SER A 116 -6.15 -13.94 -0.14
C SER A 116 -5.64 -14.56 -1.44
N LEU A 117 -4.47 -14.15 -1.92
CA LEU A 117 -3.92 -14.64 -3.18
C LEU A 117 -3.19 -15.98 -3.01
N PRO A 118 -3.45 -16.98 -3.88
CA PRO A 118 -2.68 -18.22 -3.90
C PRO A 118 -1.19 -17.93 -4.09
N SER A 119 -0.32 -18.75 -3.47
CA SER A 119 1.14 -18.58 -3.53
C SER A 119 1.70 -18.62 -4.97
N GLU A 120 0.97 -19.21 -5.92
CA GLU A 120 1.31 -19.18 -7.35
C GLU A 120 1.14 -17.80 -7.99
N MET A 121 0.13 -17.02 -7.57
CA MET A 121 -0.11 -15.66 -8.06
C MET A 121 0.71 -14.61 -7.30
N GLN A 122 1.18 -14.94 -6.09
CA GLN A 122 2.13 -14.09 -5.35
C GLN A 122 3.55 -14.16 -5.92
N LYS A 123 3.91 -15.28 -6.55
CA LYS A 123 5.17 -15.42 -7.28
C LYS A 123 5.18 -14.46 -8.44
N ALA A 124 6.31 -13.78 -8.61
CA ALA A 124 6.55 -12.95 -9.78
C ALA A 124 6.67 -13.88 -11.00
N SER A 125 5.62 -13.89 -11.82
CA SER A 125 5.60 -14.58 -13.11
C SER A 125 6.12 -13.63 -14.19
N SER A 126 6.91 -14.16 -15.11
CA SER A 126 7.39 -13.38 -16.25
C SER A 126 6.20 -12.92 -17.09
N LEU A 127 6.18 -11.61 -17.38
CA LEU A 127 5.17 -10.93 -18.20
C LEU A 127 4.78 -11.72 -19.45
N VAL A 128 3.48 -11.89 -19.66
CA VAL A 128 2.91 -12.34 -20.94
C VAL A 128 3.23 -11.28 -22.02
N PRO A 129 3.63 -11.64 -23.25
CA PRO A 129 4.19 -10.71 -24.24
C PRO A 129 3.31 -9.49 -24.58
N ALA A 130 1.99 -9.59 -24.38
CA ALA A 130 1.04 -8.50 -24.63
C ALA A 130 1.14 -7.33 -23.64
N LEU A 131 1.72 -7.52 -22.45
CA LEU A 131 1.85 -6.50 -21.39
C LEU A 131 3.14 -5.65 -21.48
N GLN A 132 3.99 -5.88 -22.50
CA GLN A 132 5.26 -5.15 -22.66
C GLN A 132 5.14 -3.80 -23.40
N SER A 133 3.93 -3.33 -23.70
CA SER A 133 3.77 -2.02 -24.34
C SER A 133 3.79 -0.87 -23.33
N ASN A 134 4.56 0.18 -23.61
CA ASN A 134 4.58 1.40 -22.78
C ASN A 134 3.20 2.06 -22.66
N TRP A 135 2.34 1.90 -23.67
CA TRP A 135 0.99 2.47 -23.66
C TRP A 135 0.08 1.81 -22.62
N LEU A 136 0.10 0.47 -22.54
CA LEU A 136 -0.68 -0.25 -21.53
C LEU A 136 -0.18 0.07 -20.12
N MET A 137 1.14 0.17 -19.92
CA MET A 137 1.72 0.57 -18.64
C MET A 137 1.21 1.96 -18.21
N MET A 138 1.22 2.94 -19.11
CA MET A 138 0.68 4.27 -18.84
C MET A 138 -0.83 4.22 -18.53
N HIS A 139 -1.63 3.52 -19.34
CA HIS A 139 -3.07 3.39 -19.12
C HIS A 139 -3.39 2.79 -17.74
N VAL A 140 -2.75 1.68 -17.37
CA VAL A 140 -3.01 0.99 -16.09
C VAL A 140 -2.57 1.83 -14.90
N THR A 141 -1.42 2.53 -14.98
CA THR A 141 -1.01 3.46 -13.90
C THR A 141 -2.05 4.54 -13.63
N ILE A 142 -2.57 5.17 -14.70
CA ILE A 142 -3.55 6.25 -14.60
C ILE A 142 -4.89 5.75 -14.10
N MET A 143 -5.35 4.58 -14.57
CA MET A 143 -6.58 3.96 -14.07
C MET A 143 -6.46 3.66 -12.57
N MET A 144 -5.35 3.06 -12.13
CA MET A 144 -5.13 2.74 -10.71
C MET A 144 -5.01 3.97 -9.81
N LEU A 145 -4.34 5.03 -10.29
CA LEU A 145 -4.31 6.32 -9.59
C LEU A 145 -5.69 6.98 -9.54
N SER A 146 -6.50 6.85 -10.60
CA SER A 146 -7.86 7.39 -10.62
C SER A 146 -8.80 6.71 -9.64
N TYR A 147 -8.59 5.42 -9.35
CA TYR A 147 -9.34 4.72 -8.30
C TYR A 147 -8.91 5.13 -6.89
N ALA A 148 -7.73 5.74 -6.75
CA ALA A 148 -7.20 6.14 -5.46
C ALA A 148 -7.60 7.57 -5.06
N ALA A 149 -7.91 8.44 -6.04
CA ALA A 149 -8.31 9.84 -5.87
C ALA A 149 -9.82 10.01 -5.74
#